data_AF-A0A6L7N547-F1
#
_entry.id   AF-A0A6L7N547-F1
#
_cell.length_a   1.000
_cell.length_b   1.000
_cell.length_c   1.000
_cell.angle_alpha   90.00
_cell.angle_beta   90.00
_cell.angle_gamma   90.00
#
_symmetry.space_group_name_H-M   'P 1'
#
loop_
_entity.id
_entity.type
_entity.pdbx_description
1 polymer ?
#
loop_
_entity_poly.entity_id
_entity_poly.type
_entity_poly.pdbx_seq_one_letter_code
_entity_poly.pdbx_strand_id
1 'polypeptide(L)' 'MSLPPDTSYATSQSWSQAFYEHPENADGILYPSRHDPQQVLAALFDRSQSLLTVKRHGTLRDHLGNSFFGLLDHYGMALL' A
#
# COMPACT_ATOMS: atom_id res chain seq x y z
N MET A 1 17.56 -22.98 -10.21
CA MET A 1 16.23 -23.26 -9.63
C MET A 1 15.38 -22.01 -9.86
N SER A 2 14.67 -21.97 -10.99
CA SER A 2 13.82 -20.84 -11.39
C SER A 2 12.50 -20.91 -10.61
N LEU A 3 12.11 -19.83 -9.95
CA LEU A 3 10.81 -19.71 -9.29
C LEU A 3 9.68 -19.84 -10.34
N PRO A 4 8.59 -20.57 -10.06
CA PRO A 4 7.49 -20.70 -11.01
C PRO A 4 6.81 -19.34 -11.25
N PRO A 5 6.29 -19.08 -12.46
CA PRO A 5 5.60 -17.84 -12.78
C PRO A 5 4.29 -17.71 -12.00
N ASP A 6 4.16 -16.60 -11.27
CA ASP A 6 2.93 -15.92 -10.84
C ASP A 6 1.81 -16.71 -10.12
N THR A 7 2.15 -17.77 -9.38
CA THR A 7 1.19 -18.44 -8.46
C THR A 7 0.81 -17.56 -7.25
N SER A 8 1.52 -16.44 -7.02
CA SER A 8 1.33 -15.55 -5.86
C SER A 8 0.07 -14.70 -5.93
N TYR A 9 -0.34 -14.27 -7.12
CA TYR A 9 -1.47 -13.34 -7.25
C TYR A 9 -2.82 -14.05 -7.12
N ALA A 10 -2.96 -15.27 -7.64
CA ALA A 10 -4.17 -16.06 -7.48
C ALA A 10 -4.53 -16.28 -6.00
N THR A 11 -3.55 -16.68 -5.19
CA THR A 11 -3.73 -16.83 -3.73
C THR A 11 -4.15 -15.52 -3.06
N SER A 12 -3.50 -14.41 -3.42
CA SER A 12 -3.82 -13.10 -2.85
C SER A 12 -5.22 -12.62 -3.24
N GLN A 13 -5.65 -12.87 -4.48
CA GLN A 13 -6.99 -12.56 -4.97
C GLN A 13 -8.06 -13.39 -4.25
N SER A 14 -7.84 -14.70 -4.07
CA SER A 14 -8.78 -15.57 -3.34
C SER A 14 -8.96 -15.10 -1.89
N TRP A 15 -7.87 -14.72 -1.21
CA TRP A 15 -7.95 -14.14 0.13
C TRP A 15 -8.67 -12.80 0.14
N SER A 16 -8.35 -11.89 -0.80
CA SER A 16 -9.02 -10.60 -0.94
C SER A 16 -10.55 -10.76 -1.08
N GLN A 17 -10.98 -11.69 -1.93
CA GLN A 17 -12.41 -12.01 -2.10
C GLN A 17 -13.03 -12.56 -0.81
N ALA A 18 -12.36 -13.51 -0.14
CA ALA A 18 -12.86 -14.07 1.11
C ALA A 18 -13.06 -13.01 2.21
N PHE A 19 -12.14 -12.05 2.32
CA PHE A 19 -12.28 -10.93 3.25
C PHE A 19 -13.41 -9.97 2.84
N TYR A 20 -13.55 -9.69 1.55
CA TYR A 20 -14.64 -8.86 1.04
C TYR A 20 -16.02 -9.48 1.33
N GLU A 21 -16.16 -10.78 1.15
CA GLU A 21 -17.42 -11.51 1.37
C GLU A 21 -17.72 -11.78 2.86
N HIS A 22 -16.77 -11.50 3.76
CA HIS A 22 -16.95 -11.78 5.19
C HIS A 22 -18.11 -10.97 5.79
N PRO A 23 -18.99 -11.57 6.62
CA PRO A 23 -20.17 -10.91 7.17
C PRO A 23 -19.92 -9.65 8.01
N GLU A 24 -18.71 -9.50 8.55
CA GLU A 24 -18.31 -8.31 9.30
C GLU A 24 -18.16 -7.06 8.41
N ASN A 25 -18.17 -7.23 7.08
CA ASN A 25 -18.15 -6.12 6.12
C ASN A 25 -16.98 -5.14 6.31
N ALA A 26 -15.78 -5.67 6.59
CA ALA A 26 -14.58 -4.85 6.74
C ALA A 26 -14.33 -3.93 5.53
N ASP A 27 -13.81 -2.74 5.78
CA ASP A 27 -13.49 -1.74 4.76
C ASP A 27 -12.25 -2.09 3.92
N GLY A 28 -11.42 -3.02 4.40
CA GLY A 28 -10.16 -3.37 3.76
C GLY A 28 -9.31 -4.32 4.59
N ILE A 29 -8.05 -4.48 4.18
CA ILE A 29 -7.06 -5.39 4.76
C ILE A 29 -5.81 -4.60 5.14
N LEU A 30 -5.36 -4.74 6.40
CA LEU A 30 -4.06 -4.24 6.86
C LEU A 30 -3.02 -5.35 6.73
N TYR A 31 -1.85 -5.02 6.16
CA TYR A 31 -0.77 -5.98 5.98
C TYR A 31 0.61 -5.29 6.03
N PRO A 32 1.67 -5.98 6.46
CA PRO A 32 3.01 -5.40 6.47
C PRO A 32 3.51 -5.14 5.04
N SER A 33 4.21 -4.01 4.83
CA SER A 33 4.85 -3.74 3.55
C SER A 33 5.91 -4.78 3.24
N ARG A 34 5.93 -5.23 1.97
CA ARG A 34 6.92 -6.18 1.47
C ARG A 34 8.35 -5.62 1.51
N HIS A 35 8.49 -4.32 1.31
CA HIS A 35 9.78 -3.64 1.15
C HIS A 35 10.23 -2.93 2.42
N ASP A 36 9.31 -2.71 3.36
CA ASP A 36 9.59 -2.05 4.64
C ASP A 36 8.66 -2.63 5.73
N PRO A 37 8.99 -3.79 6.33
CA PRO A 37 8.11 -4.48 7.26
C PRO A 37 7.75 -3.69 8.54
N GLN A 38 8.43 -2.57 8.81
CA GLN A 38 8.06 -1.65 9.90
C GLN A 38 6.83 -0.80 9.55
N GLN A 39 6.48 -0.73 8.26
CA GLN A 39 5.31 -0.03 7.75
C GLN A 39 4.14 -0.97 7.51
N VAL A 40 2.95 -0.52 7.85
CA VAL A 40 1.69 -1.20 7.55
C VAL A 40 1.04 -0.54 6.35
N LEU A 41 0.67 -1.34 5.36
CA LEU A 41 -0.11 -0.93 4.20
C LEU A 41 -1.57 -1.31 4.38
N ALA A 42 -2.44 -0.59 3.69
CA ALA A 42 -3.87 -0.84 3.66
C ALA A 42 -4.33 -1.08 2.22
N ALA A 43 -5.00 -2.19 1.97
CA ALA A 43 -5.79 -2.43 0.76
C ALA A 43 -7.26 -2.15 1.08
N LEU A 44 -7.87 -1.18 0.41
CA LEU A 44 -9.24 -0.75 0.68
C LEU A 44 -10.20 -1.33 -0.37
N PHE A 45 -11.37 -1.78 0.08
CA PHE A 45 -12.45 -2.21 -0.80
C PHE A 45 -13.33 -1.05 -1.23
N ASP A 46 -13.99 -1.17 -2.38
CA ASP A 46 -14.85 -0.12 -2.94
C ASP A 46 -15.97 0.34 -2.00
N ARG A 47 -16.46 -0.55 -1.13
CA ARG A 47 -17.49 -0.19 -0.12
C ARG A 47 -17.06 0.93 0.84
N SER A 48 -15.75 1.11 1.03
CA SER A 48 -15.18 2.14 1.91
C SER A 48 -15.13 3.52 1.24
N GLN A 49 -15.45 3.63 -0.06
CA GLN A 49 -15.27 4.86 -0.85
C GLN A 49 -15.94 6.09 -0.22
N SER A 50 -17.12 5.93 0.38
CA SER A 50 -17.87 7.02 1.03
C SER A 50 -17.17 7.58 2.28
N LEU A 51 -16.23 6.82 2.87
CA LEU A 51 -15.46 7.21 4.04
C LEU A 51 -14.15 7.91 3.66
N LEU A 52 -13.77 7.92 2.37
CA LEU A 52 -12.50 8.43 1.91
C LEU A 52 -12.62 9.86 1.40
N THR A 53 -11.71 10.72 1.84
CA THR A 53 -11.53 12.06 1.27
C THR A 53 -10.17 12.12 0.58
N VAL A 54 -10.20 12.27 -0.75
CA VAL A 54 -8.96 12.42 -1.53
C VAL A 54 -8.53 13.88 -1.48
N LYS A 55 -7.40 14.15 -0.83
CA LYS A 55 -6.76 15.46 -0.86
C LYS A 55 -5.60 15.43 -1.85
N ARG A 56 -5.65 16.30 -2.86
CA ARG A 56 -4.51 16.48 -3.76
C ARG A 56 -3.44 17.28 -3.05
N HIS A 57 -2.26 16.70 -2.90
CA HIS A 57 -1.14 17.37 -2.24
C HIS A 57 -0.29 18.22 -3.20
N GLY A 58 -0.41 18.07 -4.52
CA GLY A 58 0.43 18.77 -5.50
C GLY A 58 1.36 17.80 -6.22
N THR A 59 2.40 18.31 -6.85
CA THR A 59 3.44 17.49 -7.49
C THR A 59 4.50 17.08 -6.47
N LEU A 60 5.27 16.03 -6.75
CA LEU A 60 6.43 15.68 -5.92
C LEU A 60 7.37 16.88 -5.76
N ARG A 61 7.56 17.69 -6.81
CA ARG A 61 8.37 18.91 -6.78
C ARG A 61 7.90 19.91 -5.72
N ASP A 62 6.60 20.05 -5.54
CA ASP A 62 6.03 20.94 -4.52
C ASP A 62 6.34 20.46 -3.09
N HIS A 63 6.67 19.18 -2.93
CA HIS A 63 7.03 18.54 -1.65
C HIS A 63 8.53 18.24 -1.50
N LEU A 64 9.37 18.55 -2.50
CA LEU A 64 10.84 18.36 -2.44
C LEU A 64 11.54 19.25 -1.40
N GLY A 65 10.79 20.06 -0.65
CA GLY A 65 11.32 20.81 0.51
C GLY A 65 11.75 19.88 1.65
N ASN A 66 11.80 20.43 2.87
CA ASN A 66 12.43 19.79 4.04
C ASN A 66 11.99 18.34 4.34
N SER A 67 10.76 17.96 3.98
CA SER A 67 10.23 16.61 4.23
C SER A 67 10.80 15.53 3.31
N PHE A 68 11.21 15.88 2.08
CA PHE A 68 11.69 14.90 1.10
C PHE A 68 13.10 14.39 1.42
N PHE A 69 13.99 15.28 1.86
CA PHE A 69 15.33 14.86 2.30
C PHE A 69 15.28 13.94 3.52
N GLY A 70 14.38 14.22 4.48
CA GLY A 70 14.17 13.31 5.61
C GLY A 70 13.69 11.92 5.18
N LEU A 71 12.91 11.82 4.10
CA LEU A 71 12.48 10.53 3.54
C LEU A 71 13.66 9.78 2.89
N LEU A 72 14.50 10.50 2.13
CA LEU A 72 15.71 9.94 1.52
C LEU A 72 16.69 9.45 2.59
N ASP A 73 16.92 10.24 3.64
CA ASP A 73 17.78 9.86 4.77
C ASP A 73 17.23 8.62 5.49
N HIS A 74 15.91 8.57 5.71
CA HIS A 74 15.25 7.42 6.34
C HIS A 74 15.48 6.12 5.55
N TYR A 75 15.45 6.19 4.21
CA TYR A 75 15.68 5.05 3.34
C TYR A 75 17.15 4.88 2.90
N GLY A 76 18.07 5.73 3.37
CA GLY A 76 19.49 5.69 2.99
C GLY A 76 19.75 5.92 1.50
N MET A 77 18.89 6.69 0.82
CA MET A 77 18.97 6.93 -0.62
C MET A 77 19.50 8.33 -0.93
N ALA A 78 20.13 8.50 -2.10
CA ALA A 78 20.51 9.78 -2.65
C ALA A 78 20.06 9.86 -4.12
N LEU A 79 19.67 11.06 -4.57
CA LEU A 79 19.46 11.35 -5.99
C LEU A 79 20.79 11.78 -6.59
N LEU A 80 21.23 11.09 -7.65
CA LEU A 80 22.42 11.41 -8.45
C LEU A 80 22.06 12.29 -9.65
#